data_AF-A0A352RVL6-F1
#
_entry.id   AF-A0A352RVL6-F1
#
_cell.length_a   1.000
_cell.length_b   1.000
_cell.length_c   1.000
_cell.angle_alpha   90.00
_cell.angle_beta   90.00
_cell.angle_gamma   90.00
#
_symmetry.space_group_name_H-M   'P 1'
#
loop_
_entity.id
_entity.type
_entity.pdbx_description
1 polymer ?
#
loop_
_entity_poly.entity_id
_entity_poly.type
_entity_poly.pdbx_seq_one_letter_code
_entity_poly.pdbx_strand_id
1 'polypeptide(L)'
;IDICDFAVGLSRQLHGLTIASERPAHAMRETWHPYGLCGVISAFNFPVAVWAWNAALALVCGNGVVWKPSEKTPLCALAAQGLLDRV
;
A
#
# COMPACT_ATOMS: atom_id res chain seq x y z
N ILE A 1 -11.90 -6.12 -2.59
CA ILE A 1 -12.82 -4.98 -2.68
C ILE A 1 -12.78 -4.24 -1.35
N ASP A 2 -13.17 -4.88 -0.26
CA ASP A 2 -13.17 -4.27 1.10
C ASP A 2 -11.82 -3.66 1.51
N ILE A 3 -10.71 -4.31 1.19
CA ILE A 3 -9.39 -3.74 1.44
C ILE A 3 -9.14 -2.44 0.65
N CYS A 4 -9.62 -2.35 -0.59
CA CYS A 4 -9.47 -1.15 -1.39
C CYS A 4 -10.28 -0.01 -0.77
N ASP A 5 -11.51 -0.29 -0.32
CA ASP A 5 -12.35 0.71 0.37
C ASP A 5 -11.70 1.16 1.68
N PHE A 6 -11.16 0.22 2.46
CA PHE A 6 -10.39 0.52 3.65
C PHE A 6 -9.17 1.39 3.34
N ALA A 7 -8.37 1.03 2.33
CA ALA A 7 -7.16 1.76 1.95
C ALA A 7 -7.48 3.18 1.47
N VAL A 8 -8.55 3.36 0.69
CA VAL A 8 -9.03 4.69 0.29
C VAL A 8 -9.42 5.52 1.52
N GLY A 9 -10.11 4.94 2.49
CA GLY A 9 -10.39 5.60 3.77
C GLY A 9 -9.11 5.96 4.55
N LEU A 10 -8.12 5.05 4.57
CA LEU A 10 -6.83 5.24 5.23
C LEU A 10 -6.00 6.35 4.59
N SER A 11 -6.09 6.55 3.27
CA SER A 11 -5.32 7.58 2.54
C SER A 11 -5.50 8.99 3.10
N ARG A 12 -6.62 9.26 3.79
CA ARG A 12 -6.94 10.56 4.40
C ARG A 12 -6.56 10.65 5.88
N GLN A 13 -6.00 9.58 6.44
CA GLN A 13 -5.66 9.45 7.86
C GLN A 13 -4.14 9.34 8.09
N LEU A 14 -3.33 9.54 7.04
CA LEU A 14 -1.86 9.60 7.15
C LEU A 14 -1.39 10.95 7.69
N HIS A 15 -1.91 11.36 8.84
CA HIS A 15 -1.55 12.63 9.49
C HIS A 15 -0.31 12.46 10.37
N GLY A 16 0.59 13.42 10.29
CA GLY A 16 1.72 13.54 11.21
C GLY A 16 1.36 14.28 12.51
N LEU A 17 2.33 14.44 13.39
CA LEU A 17 2.17 15.17 14.66
C LEU A 17 2.82 16.54 14.60
N THR A 18 2.23 17.52 15.30
CA THR A 18 2.91 18.77 15.66
C THR A 18 3.19 18.73 17.15
N ILE A 19 4.45 18.85 17.53
CA ILE A 19 4.92 18.64 18.90
C ILE A 19 5.39 19.98 19.46
N ALA A 20 5.04 20.25 20.71
CA ALA A 20 5.50 21.44 21.42
C ALA A 20 7.03 21.40 21.57
N SER A 21 7.72 22.46 21.15
CA SER A 21 9.17 22.57 21.33
C SER A 21 9.51 23.36 22.59
N GLU A 22 10.49 22.87 23.35
CA GLU A 22 11.06 23.61 24.48
C GLU A 22 11.93 24.80 24.04
N ARG A 23 12.31 24.87 22.75
CA ARG A 23 13.18 25.92 22.21
C ARG A 23 12.36 27.07 21.60
N PRO A 24 12.64 28.34 21.94
CA PRO A 24 12.03 29.48 21.28
C PRO A 24 12.25 29.47 19.76
N ALA A 25 11.23 29.87 19.00
CA ALA A 25 11.26 29.93 17.53
C ALA A 25 11.59 28.61 16.82
N HIS A 26 11.32 27.45 17.45
CA HIS A 26 11.55 26.13 16.87
C HIS A 26 10.23 25.37 16.71
N ALA A 27 10.02 24.79 15.52
CA ALA A 27 8.86 23.97 15.22
C ALA A 27 9.26 22.50 15.07
N MET A 28 8.55 21.61 15.74
CA MET A 28 8.73 20.16 15.62
C MET A 28 7.49 19.56 14.97
N ARG A 29 7.69 18.90 13.83
CA ARG A 29 6.64 18.23 13.07
C ARG A 29 7.13 16.87 12.62
N GLU A 30 6.24 15.90 12.68
CA GLU A 30 6.43 14.59 12.08
C GLU A 30 5.63 14.54 10.78
N THR A 31 6.18 13.90 9.76
CA THR A 31 5.50 13.63 8.50
C THR A 31 5.79 12.21 8.07
N TRP A 32 4.77 11.54 7.52
CA TRP A 32 4.94 10.22 6.94
C TRP A 32 5.47 10.37 5.52
N HIS A 33 6.47 9.57 5.18
CA HIS A 33 7.04 9.49 3.84
C HIS A 33 6.89 8.05 3.33
N PRO A 34 6.70 7.87 2.01
CA PRO A 34 6.72 6.53 1.44
C PRO A 34 8.02 5.81 1.77
N TYR A 35 7.91 4.51 2.05
CA TYR A 35 9.06 3.63 2.23
C TYR A 35 9.84 3.42 0.91
N GLY A 36 9.13 3.39 -0.21
CA GLY A 36 9.71 3.21 -1.54
C GLY A 36 9.08 2.04 -2.28
N LEU A 37 9.88 1.06 -2.71
CA LEU A 37 9.43 -0.10 -3.47
C LEU A 37 9.15 -1.30 -2.54
N CYS A 38 7.94 -1.87 -2.64
CA CYS A 38 7.52 -3.04 -1.88
C CYS A 38 7.46 -4.29 -2.77
N GLY A 39 8.16 -5.36 -2.38
CA GLY A 39 8.02 -6.67 -3.01
C GLY A 39 6.93 -7.50 -2.34
N VAL A 40 6.00 -8.06 -3.13
CA VAL A 40 4.95 -8.96 -2.63
C VAL A 40 5.08 -10.32 -3.30
N ILE A 41 5.18 -11.38 -2.49
CA ILE A 41 5.23 -12.76 -2.97
C ILE A 41 4.04 -13.51 -2.38
N SER A 42 3.10 -13.98 -3.22
CA SER A 42 1.85 -14.61 -2.76
C SER A 42 1.83 -16.12 -2.97
N ALA A 43 1.18 -16.83 -2.04
CA ALA A 43 0.91 -18.27 -2.13
C ALA A 43 -0.34 -18.57 -2.99
N PHE A 44 -0.55 -19.85 -3.32
CA PHE A 44 -1.61 -20.28 -4.25
C PHE A 44 -3.01 -20.32 -3.67
N ASN A 45 -3.17 -20.48 -2.35
CA ASN A 45 -4.45 -20.73 -1.68
C ASN A 45 -5.36 -19.49 -1.64
N PHE A 46 -4.77 -18.29 -1.60
CA PHE A 46 -5.48 -17.01 -1.70
C PHE A 46 -4.79 -16.13 -2.74
N PRO A 47 -4.90 -16.48 -4.04
CA PRO A 47 -3.96 -16.06 -5.06
C PRO A 47 -3.90 -14.54 -5.27
N VAL A 48 -5.02 -13.84 -5.07
CA VAL A 48 -5.14 -12.38 -5.23
C VAL A 48 -5.25 -11.65 -3.89
N ALA A 49 -5.80 -12.28 -2.84
CA ALA A 49 -6.10 -11.58 -1.58
C ALA A 49 -4.83 -11.07 -0.88
N VAL A 50 -3.80 -11.92 -0.75
CA VAL A 50 -2.52 -11.53 -0.12
C VAL A 50 -1.85 -10.40 -0.89
N TRP A 51 -1.93 -10.43 -2.23
CA TRP A 51 -1.45 -9.33 -3.04
C TRP A 51 -2.25 -8.05 -2.80
N ALA A 52 -3.57 -8.09 -2.89
CA ALA A 52 -4.42 -6.92 -2.75
C ALA A 52 -4.30 -6.26 -1.36
N TRP A 53 -4.18 -7.06 -0.29
CA TRP A 53 -3.94 -6.57 1.07
C TRP A 53 -2.69 -5.72 1.20
N ASN A 54 -1.60 -6.15 0.59
CA ASN A 54 -0.33 -5.43 0.65
C ASN A 54 -0.28 -4.29 -0.39
N ALA A 55 -0.74 -4.54 -1.61
CA ALA A 55 -0.66 -3.60 -2.71
C ALA A 55 -1.54 -2.37 -2.47
N ALA A 56 -2.78 -2.54 -2.01
CA ALA A 56 -3.68 -1.42 -1.76
C ALA A 56 -3.10 -0.46 -0.70
N LEU A 57 -2.59 -1.01 0.41
CA LEU A 57 -1.96 -0.23 1.49
C LEU A 57 -0.66 0.45 1.03
N ALA A 58 0.20 -0.29 0.31
CA ALA A 58 1.45 0.25 -0.22
C ALA A 58 1.17 1.45 -1.15
N LEU A 59 0.22 1.30 -2.08
CA LEU A 59 -0.15 2.33 -3.05
C LEU A 59 -0.71 3.59 -2.37
N VAL A 60 -1.64 3.47 -1.41
CA VAL A 60 -2.20 4.66 -0.73
C VAL A 60 -1.17 5.36 0.16
N CYS A 61 -0.14 4.65 0.62
CA CYS A 61 1.01 5.23 1.30
C CYS A 61 2.08 5.78 0.34
N GLY A 62 1.82 5.79 -0.97
CA GLY A 62 2.72 6.35 -2.00
C GLY A 62 3.89 5.45 -2.39
N ASN A 63 3.83 4.16 -2.09
CA ASN A 63 4.87 3.18 -2.43
C ASN A 63 4.62 2.55 -3.81
N GLY A 64 5.70 2.16 -4.49
CA GLY A 64 5.62 1.26 -5.65
C GLY A 64 5.49 -0.20 -5.19
N VAL A 65 4.96 -1.08 -6.06
CA VAL A 65 4.79 -2.51 -5.75
C VAL A 65 5.31 -3.38 -6.90
N VAL A 66 6.11 -4.39 -6.59
CA VAL A 66 6.46 -5.50 -7.51
C VAL A 66 5.85 -6.79 -6.97
N TRP A 67 5.09 -7.48 -7.81
CA TRP A 67 4.38 -8.69 -7.41
C TRP A 67 4.93 -9.94 -8.09
N LYS A 68 5.32 -10.95 -7.30
CA LYS A 68 5.55 -12.33 -7.75
C LYS A 68 4.40 -13.23 -7.27
N PRO A 69 3.44 -13.59 -8.14
CA PRO A 69 2.36 -14.51 -7.77
C PRO A 69 2.88 -15.96 -7.67
N SER A 70 2.06 -16.84 -7.11
CA SER A 70 2.33 -18.28 -7.18
C SER A 70 2.21 -18.77 -8.62
N GLU A 71 3.18 -19.58 -9.04
CA GLU A 71 3.21 -20.27 -10.32
C GLU A 71 2.07 -21.30 -10.50
N LYS A 72 1.38 -21.68 -9.42
CA LYS A 72 0.22 -22.61 -9.47
C LYS A 72 -1.08 -21.93 -9.85
N THR A 73 -1.17 -20.60 -9.72
CA THR A 73 -2.39 -19.82 -9.96
C THR A 73 -2.14 -18.57 -10.82
N PRO A 74 -1.40 -18.68 -11.95
CA PRO A 74 -0.94 -17.51 -12.71
C PRO A 74 -2.07 -16.74 -13.38
N LEU A 75 -3.17 -17.40 -13.76
CA LEU A 75 -4.30 -16.77 -14.43
C LEU A 75 -5.00 -15.74 -13.55
N CYS A 76 -5.08 -15.97 -12.23
CA CYS A 76 -5.64 -15.01 -11.29
C CYS A 76 -4.80 -13.72 -11.25
N ALA A 77 -3.47 -13.85 -11.34
CA ALA A 77 -2.57 -12.71 -11.34
C ALA A 77 -2.66 -11.91 -12.63
N LEU A 78 -2.68 -12.58 -13.79
CA LEU A 78 -2.87 -11.93 -15.07
C LEU A 78 -4.22 -11.19 -15.16
N ALA A 79 -5.29 -11.80 -14.64
CA ALA A 79 -6.60 -11.16 -14.58
C ALA A 79 -6.60 -9.92 -13.68
N ALA A 80 -5.97 -9.99 -12.50
CA ALA A 80 -5.85 -8.86 -11.59
C ALA A 80 -5.00 -7.72 -12.18
N GLN A 81 -3.87 -8.04 -12.81
CA GLN A 81 -3.05 -7.05 -13.52
C GLN A 81 -3.85 -6.38 -14.64
N GLY A 82 -4.56 -7.15 -15.46
CA GLY A 82 -5.39 -6.62 -16.53
C GLY A 82 -6.60 -5.80 -16.06
N LEU A 83 -6.99 -5.87 -14.78
CA LEU A 83 -7.94 -4.93 -14.17
C LEU A 83 -7.24 -3.62 -13.78
N LEU A 84 -6.02 -3.70 -13.25
CA LEU A 84 -5.21 -2.54 -12.87
C LEU A 84 -4.78 -1.72 -14.08
N ASP A 85 -4.47 -2.37 -15.22
CA ASP A 85 -4.03 -1.67 -16.44
C ASP A 85 -5.16 -0.89 -17.14
N ARG A 86 -6.41 -1.02 -16.68
CA ARG A 86 -7.57 -0.30 -17.26
C ARG A 86 -7.77 1.10 -16.70
N VAL A 87 -7.09 1.43 -15.59
CA VAL A 87 -7.24 2.71 -14.88
C VAL A 87 -6.02 3.59 -15.07
#